data_AF-E5CF00-F1
#
_entry.id   AF-E5CF00-F1
#
_cell.length_a   1.000
_cell.length_b   1.000
_cell.length_c   1.000
_cell.angle_alpha   90.00
_cell.angle_beta   90.00
_cell.angle_gamma   90.00
#
_symmetry.space_group_name_H-M   'P 1'
#
loop_
_entity.id
_entity.type
_entity.pdbx_description
1 polymer ?
#
loop_
_entity_poly.entity_id
_entity_poly.type
_entity_poly.pdbx_seq_one_letter_code
_entity_poly.pdbx_strand_id
1 'polypeptide(L)'
;MKQKKLLFSLIGVCLLLGFSSCSSEDKSVFGDDFEIPELTDANTIQFTVDASGEWKVIEMNAGGGRIAIEWGDGRLQKIEHPDNASIQYRYKPSRSFTVRVWAEELTAFSVSGVLMPVSNMHLGDFPRMKRIELNSIKESSFLDLNTSCPNLEYMNIGNWEGLEELHFDECLNLKTVQVYTNPKLTSIKFGHCEFLTSLYCIDNGITSLSLKKLPALHTVELTGTPQLSALEVDDDNMISVLHIEGCVFRKLDFLNKLMSLTELYCSSNKLTDLDTSGNKKLWYLDCYNNQLKSLSIPMNNELRKLDCRYNKLDKDQLNNIFNTLPDITGYPAYYDKCVIMYKNNPGAADCNETILQNKHWRVN
;
A
#
# COMPACT_ATOMS: atom_id res chain seq x y z
N MET A 1 -34.65 40.42 46.01
CA MET A 1 -35.75 40.42 45.02
C MET A 1 -35.27 41.02 43.70
N LYS A 2 -34.91 40.17 42.73
CA LYS A 2 -34.82 40.54 41.30
C LYS A 2 -35.35 39.35 40.50
N GLN A 3 -36.44 39.58 39.77
CA GLN A 3 -37.16 38.59 38.98
C GLN A 3 -36.57 38.46 37.57
N LYS A 4 -36.57 37.21 37.09
CA LYS A 4 -36.33 36.77 35.70
C LYS A 4 -37.27 37.47 34.72
N LYS A 5 -36.76 37.78 33.52
CA LYS A 5 -37.53 37.73 32.27
C LYS A 5 -36.67 37.13 31.15
N LEU A 6 -37.17 36.01 30.63
CA LEU A 6 -36.89 35.46 29.31
C LEU A 6 -37.14 36.51 28.23
N LEU A 7 -36.33 36.50 27.17
CA LEU A 7 -36.86 36.56 25.81
C LEU A 7 -35.92 35.84 24.84
N PHE A 8 -36.49 34.87 24.14
CA PHE A 8 -35.92 34.07 23.06
C PHE A 8 -35.65 34.92 21.81
N SER A 9 -34.52 34.66 21.15
CA SER A 9 -34.36 34.74 19.68
C SER A 9 -33.55 33.49 19.29
N LEU A 10 -34.10 32.37 18.85
CA LEU A 10 -34.85 32.15 17.60
C LEU A 10 -34.26 32.98 16.45
N ILE A 11 -33.13 32.52 15.89
CA ILE A 11 -32.80 32.44 14.46
C ILE A 11 -31.56 31.53 14.38
N GLY A 12 -31.77 30.32 13.88
CA GLY A 12 -30.78 29.24 13.84
C GLY A 12 -31.45 27.89 13.61
N VAL A 13 -32.60 27.89 12.92
CA VAL A 13 -33.32 26.68 12.48
C VAL A 13 -33.59 26.92 11.02
N CYS A 14 -32.68 26.48 10.17
CA CYS A 14 -32.91 26.22 8.75
C CYS A 14 -31.69 25.46 8.19
N LEU A 15 -31.55 24.19 8.59
CA LEU A 15 -30.93 23.10 7.81
C LEU A 15 -31.12 21.70 8.46
N LEU A 16 -32.02 21.56 9.45
CA LEU A 16 -32.44 20.26 10.02
C LEU A 16 -33.75 19.72 9.40
N LEU A 17 -34.06 20.08 8.15
CA LEU A 17 -35.26 19.56 7.47
C LEU A 17 -34.94 18.27 6.70
N GLY A 18 -34.65 17.24 7.48
CA GLY A 18 -34.67 15.82 7.11
C GLY A 18 -35.05 14.89 8.27
N PHE A 19 -35.29 15.42 9.48
CA PHE A 19 -35.66 14.60 10.63
C PHE A 19 -37.15 14.30 10.63
N SER A 20 -37.52 13.10 10.18
CA SER A 20 -38.78 12.47 10.61
C SER A 20 -38.76 12.40 12.13
N SER A 21 -39.77 12.98 12.78
CA SER A 21 -39.92 12.95 14.23
C SER A 21 -40.20 11.53 14.72
N CYS A 22 -39.19 10.85 15.26
CA CYS A 22 -39.36 9.74 16.18
C CYS A 22 -38.73 10.14 17.52
N SER A 23 -39.56 10.24 18.56
CA SER A 23 -39.24 10.71 19.91
C SER A 23 -38.46 9.69 20.76
N SER A 24 -37.57 8.90 20.15
CA SER A 24 -36.81 7.84 20.84
C SER A 24 -35.34 7.72 20.42
N GLU A 25 -34.81 8.65 19.62
CA GLU A 25 -33.38 8.67 19.27
C GLU A 25 -32.61 9.38 20.40
N ASP A 26 -31.64 8.68 21.00
CA ASP A 26 -30.72 9.18 22.01
C ASP A 26 -29.76 10.20 21.38
N LYS A 27 -30.05 11.49 21.54
CA LYS A 27 -29.25 12.60 20.99
C LYS A 27 -28.18 13.11 21.96
N SER A 28 -27.58 12.21 22.73
CA SER A 28 -26.56 12.58 23.72
C SER A 28 -25.27 13.09 23.07
N VAL A 29 -24.70 14.12 23.68
CA VAL A 29 -23.34 14.61 23.40
C VAL A 29 -22.45 14.17 24.55
N PHE A 30 -21.29 13.58 24.23
CA PHE A 30 -20.34 13.09 25.23
C PHE A 30 -18.88 13.33 24.79
N GLY A 31 -17.93 13.12 25.71
CA GLY A 31 -16.52 13.39 25.49
C GLY A 31 -16.09 14.75 26.02
N ASP A 32 -15.06 15.33 25.41
CA ASP A 32 -14.39 16.54 25.91
C ASP A 32 -15.25 17.79 25.76
N ASP A 33 -14.97 18.80 26.60
CA ASP A 33 -15.76 20.02 26.65
C ASP A 33 -15.19 21.14 25.78
N PHE A 34 -15.60 21.17 24.52
CA PHE A 34 -15.39 22.32 23.62
C PHE A 34 -16.63 22.57 22.74
N GLU A 35 -16.70 23.77 22.16
CA GLU A 35 -17.72 24.16 21.18
C GLU A 35 -17.39 23.56 19.80
N ILE A 36 -18.36 22.86 19.21
CA ILE A 36 -18.22 22.30 17.86
C ILE A 36 -18.63 23.42 16.89
N PRO A 37 -17.76 23.84 15.97
CA PRO A 37 -18.13 24.83 14.97
C PRO A 37 -19.05 24.20 13.92
N GLU A 38 -19.50 25.02 12.97
CA GLU A 38 -20.41 24.56 11.94
C GLU A 38 -19.78 23.47 11.07
N LEU A 39 -20.48 22.35 10.97
CA LEU A 39 -20.17 21.25 10.04
C LEU A 39 -20.39 21.75 8.61
N THR A 40 -19.32 21.76 7.82
CA THR A 40 -19.35 22.08 6.39
C THR A 40 -18.78 20.91 5.60
N ASP A 41 -19.13 20.80 4.33
CA ASP A 41 -18.53 19.77 3.46
C ASP A 41 -17.00 19.89 3.40
N ALA A 42 -16.47 21.12 3.50
CA ALA A 42 -15.04 21.39 3.46
C ALA A 42 -14.26 20.91 4.70
N ASN A 43 -14.89 20.79 5.87
CA ASN A 43 -14.21 20.41 7.12
C ASN A 43 -14.68 19.06 7.68
N THR A 44 -15.29 18.23 6.83
CA THR A 44 -15.85 16.95 7.24
C THR A 44 -15.25 15.78 6.47
N ILE A 45 -15.03 14.69 7.20
CA ILE A 45 -14.91 13.35 6.63
C ILE A 45 -16.26 12.69 6.82
N GLN A 46 -16.84 12.16 5.74
CA GLN A 46 -18.14 11.52 5.78
C GLN A 46 -18.05 10.14 5.15
N PHE A 47 -18.72 9.17 5.75
CA PHE A 47 -18.95 7.88 5.10
C PHE A 47 -20.23 7.23 5.62
N THR A 48 -20.80 6.35 4.79
CA THR A 48 -21.98 5.56 5.12
C THR A 48 -21.56 4.21 5.65
N VAL A 49 -22.27 3.72 6.67
CA VAL A 49 -22.12 2.38 7.22
C VAL A 49 -23.39 1.61 6.92
N ASP A 50 -23.30 0.55 6.12
CA ASP A 50 -24.48 -0.19 5.67
C ASP A 50 -25.08 -1.08 6.77
N ALA A 51 -26.39 -1.35 6.64
CA ALA A 51 -27.08 -2.29 7.50
C ALA A 51 -26.48 -3.70 7.41
N SER A 52 -26.17 -4.29 8.57
CA SER A 52 -25.62 -5.65 8.67
C SER A 52 -26.44 -6.57 9.57
N GLY A 53 -27.34 -6.04 10.42
CA GLY A 53 -28.12 -6.84 11.38
C GLY A 53 -27.30 -7.45 12.54
N GLU A 54 -25.97 -7.45 12.44
CA GLU A 54 -25.03 -7.92 13.46
C GLU A 54 -24.32 -6.77 14.19
N TRP A 55 -23.78 -7.06 15.37
CA TRP A 55 -22.95 -6.10 16.12
C TRP A 55 -21.61 -5.90 15.43
N LYS A 56 -21.24 -4.65 15.20
CA LYS A 56 -19.96 -4.25 14.61
C LYS A 56 -19.30 -3.14 15.43
N VAL A 57 -18.02 -2.90 15.16
CA VAL A 57 -17.23 -1.83 15.75
C VAL A 57 -16.63 -1.02 14.61
N ILE A 58 -16.77 0.30 14.68
CA ILE A 58 -15.99 1.24 13.88
C ILE A 58 -14.75 1.54 14.68
N GLU A 59 -13.57 1.38 14.08
CA GLU A 59 -12.31 1.79 14.66
C GLU A 59 -11.72 2.92 13.83
N MET A 60 -11.48 4.05 14.50
CA MET A 60 -10.83 5.21 13.92
C MET A 60 -9.62 5.57 14.75
N ASN A 61 -8.60 6.11 14.08
CA ASN A 61 -7.56 6.88 14.71
C ASN A 61 -7.51 8.25 14.04
N ALA A 62 -7.31 9.29 14.82
CA ALA A 62 -7.09 10.63 14.29
C ALA A 62 -5.91 11.25 15.03
N GLY A 63 -5.24 12.21 14.39
CA GLY A 63 -4.11 12.91 14.99
C GLY A 63 -4.16 14.39 14.69
N GLY A 64 -3.72 15.20 15.65
CA GLY A 64 -3.80 16.65 15.63
C GLY A 64 -5.21 17.21 15.88
N GLY A 65 -5.23 18.44 16.41
CA GLY A 65 -6.43 19.26 16.58
C GLY A 65 -7.57 18.59 17.34
N ARG A 66 -8.80 19.07 17.11
CA ARG A 66 -10.03 18.61 17.75
C ARG A 66 -10.92 17.91 16.75
N ILE A 67 -11.67 16.92 17.22
CA ILE A 67 -12.64 16.20 16.39
C ILE A 67 -14.01 16.07 17.07
N ALA A 68 -15.06 16.14 16.27
CA ALA A 68 -16.41 15.81 16.70
C ALA A 68 -17.02 14.79 15.74
N ILE A 69 -17.54 13.69 16.28
CA ILE A 69 -18.04 12.56 15.49
C ILE A 69 -19.54 12.43 15.72
N GLU A 70 -20.31 12.65 14.66
CA GLU A 70 -21.72 12.26 14.60
C GLU A 70 -21.79 10.81 14.12
N TRP A 71 -22.23 9.90 14.98
CA TRP A 71 -22.24 8.45 14.68
C TRP A 71 -23.44 7.99 13.84
N GLY A 72 -24.30 8.90 13.39
CA GLY A 72 -25.47 8.62 12.54
C GLY A 72 -26.67 7.98 13.25
N ASP A 73 -26.57 7.72 14.55
CA ASP A 73 -27.70 7.35 15.42
C ASP A 73 -28.17 8.52 16.31
N GLY A 74 -27.69 9.73 16.02
CA GLY A 74 -27.99 10.97 16.74
C GLY A 74 -27.00 11.30 17.86
N ARG A 75 -26.08 10.39 18.22
CA ARG A 75 -25.04 10.66 19.21
C ARG A 75 -23.86 11.40 18.63
N LEU A 76 -23.28 12.26 19.46
CA LEU A 76 -22.16 13.12 19.11
C LEU A 76 -21.02 12.95 20.13
N GLN A 77 -19.84 12.59 19.65
CA GLN A 77 -18.65 12.41 20.48
C GLN A 77 -17.63 13.51 20.21
N LYS A 78 -17.12 14.17 21.26
CA LYS A 78 -16.11 15.23 21.20
C LYS A 78 -14.76 14.75 21.74
N ILE A 79 -13.68 15.03 21.04
CA ILE A 79 -12.32 14.65 21.45
C ILE A 79 -11.35 15.80 21.13
N GLU A 80 -10.66 16.35 22.14
CA GLU A 80 -9.76 17.50 21.99
C GLU A 80 -8.33 17.12 21.57
N HIS A 81 -7.90 15.90 21.88
CA HIS A 81 -6.56 15.38 21.56
C HIS A 81 -6.65 13.91 21.12
N PRO A 82 -7.00 13.63 19.86
CA PRO A 82 -7.22 12.25 19.40
C PRO A 82 -5.91 11.45 19.25
N ASP A 83 -4.75 12.09 19.38
CA ASP A 83 -3.44 11.46 19.26
C ASP A 83 -3.30 10.23 20.16
N ASN A 84 -2.96 9.08 19.56
CA ASN A 84 -2.72 7.80 20.24
C ASN A 84 -3.94 7.12 20.90
N ALA A 85 -5.17 7.58 20.63
CA ALA A 85 -6.38 6.92 21.11
C ALA A 85 -7.13 6.23 19.97
N SER A 86 -7.34 4.91 20.10
CA SER A 86 -8.30 4.19 19.25
C SER A 86 -9.71 4.62 19.64
N ILE A 87 -10.41 5.23 18.68
CA ILE A 87 -11.78 5.68 18.81
C ILE A 87 -12.66 4.54 18.32
N GLN A 88 -13.30 3.86 19.27
CA GLN A 88 -14.14 2.71 18.98
C GLN A 88 -15.62 3.04 19.21
N TYR A 89 -16.43 2.77 18.20
CA TYR A 89 -17.88 2.88 18.32
C TYR A 89 -18.57 1.57 17.99
N ARG A 90 -19.26 1.01 18.97
CA ARG A 90 -20.00 -0.24 18.81
C ARG A 90 -21.44 0.06 18.41
N TYR A 91 -21.87 -0.55 17.31
CA TYR A 91 -23.18 -0.32 16.72
C TYR A 91 -23.80 -1.63 16.24
N LYS A 92 -25.13 -1.64 16.09
CA LYS A 92 -25.88 -2.75 15.47
C LYS A 92 -26.88 -2.16 14.48
N PRO A 93 -26.48 -1.97 13.22
CA PRO A 93 -27.31 -1.24 12.29
C PRO A 93 -28.44 -2.12 11.77
N SER A 94 -29.66 -1.72 12.11
CA SER A 94 -30.88 -2.20 11.44
C SER A 94 -31.16 -1.46 10.12
N ARG A 95 -30.53 -0.30 9.92
CA ARG A 95 -30.55 0.53 8.70
C ARG A 95 -29.17 1.11 8.45
N SER A 96 -28.87 1.48 7.21
CA SER A 96 -27.66 2.24 6.90
C SER A 96 -27.70 3.62 7.54
N PHE A 97 -26.55 4.13 7.97
CA PHE A 97 -26.41 5.43 8.61
C PHE A 97 -25.12 6.11 8.18
N THR A 98 -25.06 7.42 8.34
CA THR A 98 -23.90 8.23 7.94
C THR A 98 -23.12 8.64 9.18
N VAL A 99 -21.81 8.37 9.16
CA VAL A 99 -20.88 8.93 10.15
C VAL A 99 -20.29 10.21 9.57
N ARG A 100 -20.29 11.28 10.37
CA ARG A 100 -19.62 12.54 10.03
C ARG A 100 -18.58 12.85 11.08
N VAL A 101 -17.35 12.99 10.65
CA VAL A 101 -16.23 13.43 11.48
C VAL A 101 -15.93 14.87 11.09
N TRP A 102 -16.32 15.80 11.94
CA TRP A 102 -15.77 17.14 11.92
C TRP A 102 -14.36 17.11 12.47
N ALA A 103 -13.44 17.84 11.83
CA ALA A 103 -12.13 18.00 12.41
C ALA A 103 -11.45 19.32 12.05
N GLU A 104 -10.80 19.90 13.06
CA GLU A 104 -9.88 21.02 12.91
C GLU A 104 -8.45 20.50 12.83
N GLU A 105 -7.67 20.97 11.86
CA GLU A 105 -6.22 20.81 11.84
C GLU A 105 -5.70 19.34 11.87
N LEU A 106 -6.44 18.38 11.30
CA LEU A 106 -5.99 16.98 11.25
C LEU A 106 -4.64 16.84 10.55
N THR A 107 -3.79 16.04 11.19
CA THR A 107 -2.50 15.62 10.67
C THR A 107 -2.48 14.13 10.34
N ALA A 108 -3.37 13.35 10.94
CA ALA A 108 -3.54 11.94 10.63
C ALA A 108 -5.02 11.54 10.70
N PHE A 109 -5.45 10.64 9.82
CA PHE A 109 -6.74 9.99 9.89
C PHE A 109 -6.64 8.55 9.41
N SER A 110 -7.23 7.64 10.17
CA SER A 110 -7.34 6.23 9.85
C SER A 110 -8.76 5.79 10.13
N VAL A 111 -9.37 5.12 9.17
CA VAL A 111 -10.57 4.31 9.40
C VAL A 111 -10.26 2.90 8.93
N SER A 112 -10.38 1.96 9.85
CA SER A 112 -10.11 0.55 9.58
C SER A 112 -11.01 -0.33 10.43
N GLY A 113 -11.07 -1.61 10.07
CA GLY A 113 -11.87 -2.60 10.79
C GLY A 113 -12.07 -3.84 9.95
N VAL A 114 -12.39 -4.95 10.62
CA VAL A 114 -12.70 -6.22 9.95
C VAL A 114 -14.08 -6.10 9.30
N LEU A 115 -14.11 -6.07 7.96
CA LEU A 115 -15.34 -6.12 7.15
C LEU A 115 -16.36 -5.02 7.50
N MET A 116 -15.90 -3.77 7.53
CA MET A 116 -16.80 -2.64 7.62
C MET A 116 -17.56 -2.50 6.29
N PRO A 117 -18.90 -2.43 6.28
CA PRO A 117 -19.64 -2.18 5.06
C PRO A 117 -19.69 -0.66 4.85
N VAL A 118 -18.51 -0.05 4.63
CA VAL A 118 -18.40 1.39 4.43
C VAL A 118 -18.61 1.71 2.95
N SER A 119 -19.44 2.71 2.70
CA SER A 119 -19.75 3.24 1.38
C SER A 119 -19.71 4.77 1.40
N ASN A 120 -19.73 5.41 0.22
CA ASN A 120 -19.83 6.88 0.07
C ASN A 120 -18.77 7.66 0.88
N MET A 121 -17.51 7.22 0.83
CA MET A 121 -16.40 7.93 1.45
C MET A 121 -16.22 9.31 0.81
N HIS A 122 -16.18 10.35 1.63
CA HIS A 122 -15.93 11.72 1.24
C HIS A 122 -14.96 12.37 2.22
N LEU A 123 -13.99 13.11 1.67
CA LEU A 123 -13.02 13.90 2.41
C LEU A 123 -13.15 15.37 1.99
N GLY A 124 -13.35 16.25 2.96
CA GLY A 124 -13.17 17.70 2.80
C GLY A 124 -11.72 18.11 2.55
N ASP A 125 -11.42 19.40 2.76
CA ASP A 125 -10.10 20.02 2.61
C ASP A 125 -9.30 19.98 3.93
N PHE A 126 -8.33 19.08 3.99
CA PHE A 126 -7.45 18.86 5.13
C PHE A 126 -5.98 19.11 4.74
N PRO A 127 -5.56 20.38 4.58
CA PRO A 127 -4.24 20.71 4.05
C PRO A 127 -3.09 20.39 5.02
N ARG A 128 -3.38 20.13 6.30
CA ARG A 128 -2.40 19.69 7.30
C ARG A 128 -2.25 18.18 7.38
N MET A 129 -3.08 17.42 6.65
CA MET A 129 -3.05 15.96 6.68
C MET A 129 -1.70 15.45 6.17
N LYS A 130 -1.02 14.65 7.00
CA LYS A 130 0.27 14.02 6.71
C LYS A 130 0.14 12.51 6.51
N ARG A 131 -0.84 11.89 7.15
CA ARG A 131 -1.06 10.44 7.12
C ARG A 131 -2.53 10.13 6.89
N ILE A 132 -2.83 9.32 5.88
CA ILE A 132 -4.18 8.80 5.68
C ILE A 132 -4.18 7.28 5.53
N GLU A 133 -5.14 6.62 6.18
CA GLU A 133 -5.36 5.19 6.07
C GLU A 133 -6.85 4.91 5.87
N LEU A 134 -7.24 4.50 4.66
CA LEU A 134 -8.63 4.20 4.33
C LEU A 134 -8.73 2.74 3.89
N ASN A 135 -9.31 1.90 4.75
CA ASN A 135 -9.37 0.48 4.52
C ASN A 135 -10.77 -0.10 4.68
N SER A 136 -11.02 -1.22 4.01
CA SER A 136 -12.27 -1.98 4.11
C SER A 136 -13.50 -1.19 3.64
N ILE A 137 -13.40 -0.57 2.45
CA ILE A 137 -14.48 0.21 1.85
C ILE A 137 -15.09 -0.59 0.70
N LYS A 138 -16.39 -0.81 0.74
CA LYS A 138 -17.06 -1.69 -0.22
C LYS A 138 -17.41 -0.95 -1.52
N GLU A 139 -18.02 0.21 -1.38
CA GLU A 139 -18.56 1.02 -2.49
C GLU A 139 -17.85 2.38 -2.54
N SER A 140 -18.06 3.12 -3.63
CA SER A 140 -17.31 4.30 -4.08
C SER A 140 -16.21 3.90 -5.06
N SER A 141 -16.36 4.38 -6.29
CA SER A 141 -15.45 4.14 -7.40
C SER A 141 -14.32 5.16 -7.48
N PHE A 142 -14.39 6.23 -6.69
CA PHE A 142 -13.50 7.37 -6.82
C PHE A 142 -12.99 7.86 -5.46
N LEU A 143 -11.71 8.21 -5.40
CA LEU A 143 -11.10 8.93 -4.28
C LEU A 143 -10.12 9.98 -4.82
N ASP A 144 -10.33 11.24 -4.44
CA ASP A 144 -9.42 12.34 -4.72
C ASP A 144 -8.69 12.78 -3.45
N LEU A 145 -7.38 12.59 -3.42
CA LEU A 145 -6.49 13.08 -2.38
C LEU A 145 -5.75 14.36 -2.80
N ASN A 146 -5.73 14.70 -4.10
CA ASN A 146 -5.06 15.90 -4.60
C ASN A 146 -5.71 17.14 -3.98
N THR A 147 -7.03 17.21 -3.98
CA THR A 147 -7.76 18.35 -3.41
C THR A 147 -7.93 18.24 -1.90
N SER A 148 -8.17 17.03 -1.39
CA SER A 148 -8.55 16.84 0.01
C SER A 148 -7.35 16.82 0.95
N CYS A 149 -6.22 16.27 0.52
CA CYS A 149 -5.05 16.05 1.37
C CYS A 149 -3.72 16.30 0.60
N PRO A 150 -3.47 17.51 0.07
CA PRO A 150 -2.34 17.76 -0.83
C PRO A 150 -0.95 17.58 -0.19
N ASN A 151 -0.84 17.63 1.13
CA ASN A 151 0.43 17.60 1.85
C ASN A 151 0.77 16.26 2.50
N LEU A 152 0.14 15.17 2.04
CA LEU A 152 0.39 13.82 2.55
C LEU A 152 1.85 13.41 2.42
N GLU A 153 2.34 12.73 3.44
CA GLU A 153 3.65 12.08 3.49
C GLU A 153 3.52 10.55 3.49
N TYR A 154 2.37 10.04 3.93
CA TYR A 154 2.03 8.62 3.96
C TYR A 154 0.57 8.41 3.56
N MET A 155 0.33 7.41 2.70
CA MET A 155 -1.01 6.91 2.42
C MET A 155 -1.07 5.38 2.46
N ASN A 156 -2.19 4.86 2.94
CA ASN A 156 -2.54 3.45 2.91
C ASN A 156 -4.01 3.31 2.48
N ILE A 157 -4.23 2.80 1.27
CA ILE A 157 -5.55 2.66 0.64
C ILE A 157 -5.73 1.19 0.25
N GLY A 158 -6.59 0.45 0.94
CA GLY A 158 -6.73 -0.95 0.62
C GLY A 158 -8.00 -1.63 1.06
N ASN A 159 -8.16 -2.87 0.59
CA ASN A 159 -9.41 -3.62 0.72
C ASN A 159 -10.61 -2.79 0.22
N TRP A 160 -10.46 -2.11 -0.92
CA TRP A 160 -11.48 -1.25 -1.50
C TRP A 160 -12.09 -1.90 -2.74
N GLU A 161 -13.18 -2.64 -2.55
CA GLU A 161 -13.80 -3.48 -3.60
C GLU A 161 -14.30 -2.64 -4.78
N GLY A 162 -14.86 -1.46 -4.49
CA GLY A 162 -15.46 -0.56 -5.46
C GLY A 162 -14.49 0.38 -6.18
N LEU A 163 -13.25 0.58 -5.69
CA LEU A 163 -12.37 1.66 -6.14
C LEU A 163 -11.88 1.44 -7.58
N GLU A 164 -12.23 2.35 -8.48
CA GLU A 164 -11.86 2.34 -9.90
C GLU A 164 -10.83 3.43 -10.23
N GLU A 165 -10.93 4.58 -9.56
CA GLU A 165 -10.13 5.77 -9.78
C GLU A 165 -9.58 6.33 -8.46
N LEU A 166 -8.27 6.56 -8.42
CA LEU A 166 -7.54 7.06 -7.26
C LEU A 166 -6.59 8.18 -7.71
N HIS A 167 -6.84 9.40 -7.24
CA HIS A 167 -6.04 10.58 -7.58
C HIS A 167 -5.21 11.03 -6.38
N PHE A 168 -3.89 11.00 -6.50
CA PHE A 168 -2.94 11.51 -5.50
C PHE A 168 -1.64 12.00 -6.17
N ASP A 169 -1.62 12.15 -7.49
CA ASP A 169 -0.46 12.53 -8.29
C ASP A 169 0.00 13.97 -8.07
N GLU A 170 -0.76 14.78 -7.33
CA GLU A 170 -0.37 16.11 -6.85
C GLU A 170 0.08 16.13 -5.38
N CYS A 171 0.03 14.99 -4.68
CA CYS A 171 0.53 14.83 -3.31
C CYS A 171 2.07 14.69 -3.28
N LEU A 172 2.79 15.74 -3.68
CA LEU A 172 4.24 15.68 -3.97
C LEU A 172 5.15 15.40 -2.76
N ASN A 173 4.61 15.46 -1.53
CA ASN A 173 5.34 15.20 -0.29
C ASN A 173 5.35 13.72 0.13
N LEU A 174 4.70 12.85 -0.64
CA LEU A 174 4.59 11.42 -0.33
C LEU A 174 5.97 10.77 -0.22
N LYS A 175 6.19 10.07 0.90
CA LYS A 175 7.38 9.25 1.18
C LYS A 175 7.07 7.77 1.10
N THR A 176 5.85 7.39 1.45
CA THR A 176 5.38 6.00 1.42
C THR A 176 3.96 5.94 0.85
N VAL A 177 3.77 5.06 -0.14
CA VAL A 177 2.47 4.75 -0.73
C VAL A 177 2.19 3.27 -0.54
N GLN A 178 1.05 2.94 0.07
CA GLN A 178 0.53 1.58 0.19
C GLN A 178 -0.85 1.52 -0.46
N VAL A 179 -1.00 0.72 -1.51
CA VAL A 179 -2.26 0.53 -2.24
C VAL A 179 -2.47 -0.96 -2.46
N TYR A 180 -3.42 -1.59 -1.77
CA TYR A 180 -3.55 -3.05 -1.81
C TYR A 180 -4.98 -3.57 -1.85
N THR A 181 -5.21 -4.69 -2.54
CA THR A 181 -6.51 -5.36 -2.58
C THR A 181 -7.61 -4.41 -3.07
N ASN A 182 -7.38 -3.76 -4.22
CA ASN A 182 -8.35 -2.92 -4.92
C ASN A 182 -8.58 -3.51 -6.32
N PRO A 183 -9.45 -4.52 -6.47
CA PRO A 183 -9.52 -5.35 -7.67
C PRO A 183 -10.00 -4.59 -8.91
N LYS A 184 -10.72 -3.47 -8.74
CA LYS A 184 -11.20 -2.63 -9.84
C LYS A 184 -10.24 -1.48 -10.21
N LEU A 185 -9.20 -1.24 -9.42
CA LEU A 185 -8.24 -0.18 -9.67
C LEU A 185 -7.25 -0.66 -10.75
N THR A 186 -7.41 -0.15 -11.97
CA THR A 186 -6.66 -0.63 -13.15
C THR A 186 -5.49 0.26 -13.55
N SER A 187 -5.39 1.47 -12.98
CA SER A 187 -4.34 2.44 -13.25
C SER A 187 -4.02 3.23 -11.99
N ILE A 188 -2.74 3.56 -11.81
CA ILE A 188 -2.24 4.43 -10.75
C ILE A 188 -1.27 5.43 -11.38
N LYS A 189 -1.39 6.70 -10.99
CA LYS A 189 -0.49 7.78 -11.39
C LYS A 189 0.17 8.36 -10.14
N PHE A 190 1.49 8.50 -10.15
CA PHE A 190 2.26 9.02 -9.02
C PHE A 190 2.69 10.49 -9.18
N GLY A 191 2.49 11.09 -10.35
CA GLY A 191 3.00 12.45 -10.63
C GLY A 191 4.53 12.53 -10.52
N HIS A 192 5.04 13.64 -9.99
CA HIS A 192 6.48 13.89 -9.76
C HIS A 192 6.80 13.85 -8.25
N CYS A 193 6.63 12.68 -7.64
CA CYS A 193 6.93 12.50 -6.21
C CYS A 193 8.43 12.35 -5.96
N GLU A 194 9.11 13.47 -5.72
CA GLU A 194 10.57 13.51 -5.49
C GLU A 194 11.02 12.80 -4.20
N PHE A 195 10.10 12.66 -3.23
CA PHE A 195 10.41 12.11 -1.90
C PHE A 195 9.93 10.67 -1.69
N LEU A 196 9.28 10.06 -2.68
CA LEU A 196 8.71 8.72 -2.53
C LEU A 196 9.83 7.68 -2.47
N THR A 197 10.03 7.08 -1.29
CA THR A 197 11.09 6.08 -1.06
C THR A 197 10.59 4.65 -1.13
N SER A 198 9.30 4.44 -0.81
CA SER A 198 8.73 3.10 -0.67
C SER A 198 7.33 3.01 -1.29
N LEU A 199 7.16 2.04 -2.17
CA LEU A 199 5.90 1.72 -2.83
C LEU A 199 5.51 0.27 -2.52
N TYR A 200 4.31 0.08 -1.99
CA TYR A 200 3.68 -1.21 -1.80
C TYR A 200 2.37 -1.22 -2.57
N CYS A 201 2.31 -1.97 -3.67
CA CYS A 201 1.16 -2.02 -4.56
C CYS A 201 0.81 -3.47 -4.91
N ILE A 202 -0.01 -4.10 -4.06
CA ILE A 202 -0.28 -5.55 -4.05
C ILE A 202 -1.73 -5.82 -4.44
N ASP A 203 -2.03 -6.89 -5.18
CA ASP A 203 -3.41 -7.36 -5.39
C ASP A 203 -4.38 -6.28 -5.91
N ASN A 204 -3.95 -5.51 -6.92
CA ASN A 204 -4.80 -4.55 -7.64
C ASN A 204 -5.11 -5.06 -9.06
N GLY A 205 -6.05 -4.40 -9.75
CA GLY A 205 -6.38 -4.67 -11.16
C GLY A 205 -5.40 -4.10 -12.20
N ILE A 206 -4.19 -3.72 -11.78
CA ILE A 206 -3.21 -3.04 -12.65
C ILE A 206 -2.54 -4.03 -13.61
N THR A 207 -2.40 -3.64 -14.88
CA THR A 207 -1.74 -4.45 -15.92
C THR A 207 -0.33 -3.96 -16.29
N SER A 208 -0.11 -2.65 -16.10
CA SER A 208 1.16 -1.96 -16.29
C SER A 208 1.29 -0.85 -15.24
N LEU A 209 2.52 -0.54 -14.83
CA LEU A 209 2.78 0.53 -13.87
C LEU A 209 3.97 1.38 -14.32
N SER A 210 3.81 2.69 -14.32
CA SER A 210 4.91 3.63 -14.58
C SER A 210 5.46 4.14 -13.26
N LEU A 211 6.76 3.92 -13.05
CA LEU A 211 7.56 4.40 -11.92
C LEU A 211 8.53 5.52 -12.35
N LYS A 212 8.25 6.15 -13.49
CA LYS A 212 8.99 7.33 -13.95
C LYS A 212 8.70 8.52 -13.02
N LYS A 213 9.63 9.45 -12.95
CA LYS A 213 9.62 10.66 -12.11
C LYS A 213 9.60 10.36 -10.60
N LEU A 214 10.15 9.21 -10.20
CA LEU A 214 10.30 8.78 -8.82
C LEU A 214 11.79 8.60 -8.47
N PRO A 215 12.59 9.69 -8.46
CA PRO A 215 14.05 9.60 -8.37
C PRO A 215 14.56 9.05 -7.03
N ALA A 216 13.77 9.18 -5.96
CA ALA A 216 14.12 8.70 -4.62
C ALA A 216 13.54 7.30 -4.31
N LEU A 217 12.94 6.60 -5.28
CA LEU A 217 12.31 5.31 -5.02
C LEU A 217 13.36 4.21 -4.82
N HIS A 218 13.35 3.57 -3.66
CA HIS A 218 14.32 2.53 -3.29
C HIS A 218 13.68 1.15 -3.20
N THR A 219 12.50 1.06 -2.60
CA THR A 219 11.80 -0.22 -2.34
C THR A 219 10.48 -0.25 -3.08
N VAL A 220 10.31 -1.29 -3.91
CA VAL A 220 9.11 -1.52 -4.70
C VAL A 220 8.60 -2.93 -4.45
N GLU A 221 7.38 -3.01 -3.91
CA GLU A 221 6.70 -4.24 -3.57
C GLU A 221 5.41 -4.38 -4.38
N LEU A 222 5.41 -5.31 -5.35
CA LEU A 222 4.30 -5.56 -6.29
C LEU A 222 3.85 -7.02 -6.27
N THR A 223 4.25 -7.80 -5.27
CA THR A 223 3.91 -9.21 -5.11
C THR A 223 2.42 -9.45 -5.25
N GLY A 224 2.05 -10.53 -5.95
CA GLY A 224 0.65 -10.95 -6.05
C GLY A 224 -0.23 -9.94 -6.78
N THR A 225 0.31 -9.21 -7.76
CA THR A 225 -0.49 -8.43 -8.73
C THR A 225 -0.71 -9.27 -10.00
N PRO A 226 -1.77 -10.09 -10.08
CA PRO A 226 -1.86 -11.21 -11.02
C PRO A 226 -2.01 -10.80 -12.49
N GLN A 227 -2.25 -9.51 -12.75
CA GLN A 227 -2.40 -8.97 -14.10
C GLN A 227 -1.19 -8.12 -14.54
N LEU A 228 -0.26 -7.82 -13.63
CA LEU A 228 0.86 -6.94 -13.91
C LEU A 228 1.90 -7.63 -14.81
N SER A 229 2.20 -6.98 -15.94
CA SER A 229 3.08 -7.55 -16.98
C SER A 229 4.14 -6.59 -17.51
N ALA A 230 4.07 -5.31 -17.14
CA ALA A 230 4.97 -4.27 -17.62
C ALA A 230 5.26 -3.22 -16.55
N LEU A 231 6.54 -2.84 -16.44
CA LEU A 231 6.98 -1.69 -15.66
C LEU A 231 7.71 -0.71 -16.57
N GLU A 232 7.44 0.57 -16.37
CA GLU A 232 8.26 1.64 -16.93
C GLU A 232 9.06 2.32 -15.82
N VAL A 233 10.36 2.47 -16.04
CA VAL A 233 11.26 3.16 -15.11
C VAL A 233 12.10 4.18 -15.88
N ASP A 234 12.53 5.22 -15.19
CA ASP A 234 13.53 6.14 -15.72
C ASP A 234 14.91 5.49 -15.81
N ASP A 235 15.76 6.09 -16.64
CA ASP A 235 17.18 5.77 -16.63
C ASP A 235 17.77 6.17 -15.27
N ASP A 236 18.75 5.41 -14.79
CA ASP A 236 19.43 5.64 -13.50
C ASP A 236 18.53 5.66 -12.26
N ASN A 237 17.44 4.89 -12.28
CA ASN A 237 16.57 4.76 -11.10
C ASN A 237 17.30 4.10 -9.91
N MET A 238 17.02 4.58 -8.69
CA MET A 238 17.68 4.16 -7.45
C MET A 238 17.07 2.93 -6.76
N ILE A 239 16.10 2.26 -7.39
CA ILE A 239 15.49 1.03 -6.86
C ILE A 239 16.59 0.01 -6.52
N SER A 240 16.65 -0.36 -5.25
CA SER A 240 17.58 -1.35 -4.69
C SER A 240 16.89 -2.67 -4.37
N VAL A 241 15.59 -2.64 -4.07
CA VAL A 241 14.79 -3.82 -3.73
C VAL A 241 13.53 -3.84 -4.59
N LEU A 242 13.36 -4.90 -5.38
CA LEU A 242 12.21 -5.11 -6.26
C LEU A 242 11.58 -6.48 -6.01
N HIS A 243 10.31 -6.45 -5.61
CA HIS A 243 9.44 -7.62 -5.46
C HIS A 243 8.35 -7.57 -6.53
N ILE A 244 8.31 -8.59 -7.38
CA ILE A 244 7.33 -8.79 -8.47
C ILE A 244 6.89 -10.26 -8.53
N GLU A 245 6.92 -10.97 -7.39
CA GLU A 245 6.53 -12.37 -7.27
C GLU A 245 5.06 -12.57 -7.64
N GLY A 246 4.73 -13.65 -8.35
CA GLY A 246 3.33 -14.00 -8.64
C GLY A 246 2.59 -13.01 -9.56
N CYS A 247 3.33 -12.20 -10.32
CA CYS A 247 2.81 -11.38 -11.41
C CYS A 247 2.69 -12.22 -12.70
N VAL A 248 2.69 -11.57 -13.88
CA VAL A 248 2.63 -12.27 -15.19
C VAL A 248 3.69 -11.77 -16.18
N PHE A 249 4.85 -11.33 -15.70
CA PHE A 249 5.96 -10.89 -16.54
C PHE A 249 6.49 -12.02 -17.42
N ARG A 250 6.73 -11.70 -18.70
CA ARG A 250 7.38 -12.60 -19.67
C ARG A 250 8.84 -12.24 -19.94
N LYS A 251 9.21 -10.99 -19.65
CA LYS A 251 10.56 -10.42 -19.75
C LYS A 251 10.67 -9.28 -18.74
N LEU A 252 11.90 -8.99 -18.31
CA LEU A 252 12.23 -7.84 -17.47
C LEU A 252 13.23 -6.94 -18.22
N ASP A 253 12.77 -6.27 -19.28
CA ASP A 253 13.60 -5.44 -20.18
C ASP A 253 14.01 -4.08 -19.61
N PHE A 254 13.60 -3.79 -18.38
CA PHE A 254 13.93 -2.58 -17.63
C PHE A 254 15.11 -2.77 -16.66
N LEU A 255 15.61 -4.00 -16.45
CA LEU A 255 16.65 -4.28 -15.45
C LEU A 255 17.98 -3.57 -15.71
N ASN A 256 18.30 -3.28 -16.98
CA ASN A 256 19.47 -2.49 -17.37
C ASN A 256 19.42 -1.03 -16.89
N LYS A 257 18.25 -0.54 -16.45
CA LYS A 257 18.07 0.79 -15.85
C LYS A 257 18.15 0.76 -14.32
N LEU A 258 18.14 -0.43 -13.70
CA LEU A 258 18.13 -0.62 -12.25
C LEU A 258 19.53 -1.01 -11.75
N MET A 259 20.54 -0.17 -12.03
CA MET A 259 21.95 -0.49 -11.73
C MET A 259 22.27 -0.49 -10.22
N SER A 260 21.37 0.05 -9.40
CA SER A 260 21.44 0.03 -7.93
C SER A 260 20.79 -1.20 -7.29
N LEU A 261 20.18 -2.09 -8.09
CA LEU A 261 19.45 -3.26 -7.59
C LEU A 261 20.37 -4.20 -6.80
N THR A 262 20.00 -4.46 -5.56
CA THR A 262 20.68 -5.37 -4.62
C THR A 262 19.88 -6.65 -4.38
N GLU A 263 18.55 -6.56 -4.49
CA GLU A 263 17.63 -7.67 -4.26
C GLU A 263 16.55 -7.70 -5.34
N LEU A 264 16.43 -8.84 -6.02
CA LEU A 264 15.39 -9.09 -7.01
C LEU A 264 14.62 -10.35 -6.65
N TYR A 265 13.33 -10.18 -6.42
CA TYR A 265 12.38 -11.27 -6.26
C TYR A 265 11.40 -11.27 -7.43
N CYS A 266 11.52 -12.29 -8.29
CA CYS A 266 10.74 -12.40 -9.52
C CYS A 266 10.16 -13.80 -9.72
N SER A 267 9.97 -14.53 -8.63
CA SER A 267 9.46 -15.90 -8.68
C SER A 267 8.00 -15.99 -9.14
N SER A 268 7.61 -17.16 -9.64
CA SER A 268 6.24 -17.44 -10.10
C SER A 268 5.74 -16.47 -11.18
N ASN A 269 6.60 -16.13 -12.13
CA ASN A 269 6.25 -15.37 -13.34
C ASN A 269 6.23 -16.30 -14.57
N LYS A 270 6.26 -15.71 -15.78
CA LYS A 270 6.30 -16.42 -17.07
C LYS A 270 7.57 -16.10 -17.85
N LEU A 271 8.67 -15.81 -17.16
CA LEU A 271 9.94 -15.40 -17.77
C LEU A 271 10.55 -16.55 -18.57
N THR A 272 10.97 -16.30 -19.81
CA THR A 272 11.72 -17.29 -20.61
C THR A 272 13.23 -17.07 -20.57
N ASP A 273 13.62 -15.82 -20.28
CA ASP A 273 15.00 -15.37 -20.23
C ASP A 273 15.09 -14.27 -19.16
N LEU A 274 16.20 -14.25 -18.43
CA LEU A 274 16.47 -13.23 -17.42
C LEU A 274 17.91 -12.74 -17.56
N ASP A 275 18.06 -11.47 -17.90
CA ASP A 275 19.36 -10.81 -18.04
C ASP A 275 19.60 -9.86 -16.86
N THR A 276 20.48 -10.25 -15.93
CA THR A 276 20.93 -9.41 -14.82
C THR A 276 22.38 -8.93 -14.99
N SER A 277 22.93 -9.01 -16.21
CA SER A 277 24.35 -8.71 -16.48
C SER A 277 24.79 -7.29 -16.12
N GLY A 278 23.85 -6.34 -16.05
CA GLY A 278 24.10 -4.97 -15.55
C GLY A 278 24.09 -4.85 -14.02
N ASN A 279 23.41 -5.75 -13.31
CA ASN A 279 23.07 -5.58 -11.90
C ASN A 279 24.14 -6.19 -10.97
N LYS A 280 25.37 -5.65 -11.03
CA LYS A 280 26.54 -6.19 -10.30
C LYS A 280 26.42 -6.22 -8.78
N LYS A 281 25.57 -5.34 -8.22
CA LYS A 281 25.31 -5.20 -6.78
C LYS A 281 24.29 -6.22 -6.24
N LEU A 282 23.68 -7.04 -7.10
CA LEU A 282 22.75 -8.07 -6.66
C LEU A 282 23.46 -9.04 -5.71
N TRP A 283 22.98 -9.11 -4.48
CA TRP A 283 23.40 -10.12 -3.51
C TRP A 283 22.35 -11.23 -3.36
N TYR A 284 21.08 -10.94 -3.69
CA TYR A 284 19.96 -11.87 -3.66
C TYR A 284 19.21 -11.88 -4.99
N LEU A 285 19.00 -13.06 -5.55
CA LEU A 285 18.15 -13.28 -6.73
C LEU A 285 17.23 -14.49 -6.50
N ASP A 286 15.92 -14.26 -6.47
CA ASP A 286 14.90 -15.30 -6.56
C ASP A 286 14.20 -15.23 -7.92
N CYS A 287 14.41 -16.27 -8.73
CA CYS A 287 13.72 -16.49 -10.01
C CYS A 287 13.04 -17.86 -10.06
N TYR A 288 12.71 -18.43 -8.89
CA TYR A 288 11.99 -19.68 -8.71
C TYR A 288 10.72 -19.75 -9.56
N ASN A 289 10.41 -20.93 -10.10
CA ASN A 289 9.16 -21.22 -10.79
C ASN A 289 8.87 -20.24 -11.95
N ASN A 290 9.76 -20.26 -12.94
CA ASN A 290 9.61 -19.53 -14.20
C ASN A 290 9.79 -20.52 -15.37
N GLN A 291 10.01 -20.01 -16.58
CA GLN A 291 10.27 -20.81 -17.79
C GLN A 291 11.67 -20.54 -18.35
N LEU A 292 12.62 -20.16 -17.49
CA LEU A 292 13.93 -19.67 -17.89
C LEU A 292 14.72 -20.75 -18.65
N LYS A 293 15.11 -20.43 -19.88
CA LYS A 293 16.11 -21.17 -20.67
C LYS A 293 17.48 -20.51 -20.59
N SER A 294 17.50 -19.20 -20.37
CA SER A 294 18.70 -18.40 -20.17
C SER A 294 18.60 -17.57 -18.89
N LEU A 295 19.71 -17.52 -18.15
CA LEU A 295 19.89 -16.67 -16.98
C LEU A 295 21.32 -16.12 -17.01
N SER A 296 21.45 -14.83 -17.31
CA SER A 296 22.76 -14.16 -17.37
C SER A 296 23.05 -13.49 -16.03
N ILE A 297 24.18 -13.86 -15.41
CA ILE A 297 24.69 -13.29 -14.16
C ILE A 297 26.03 -12.60 -14.47
N PRO A 298 26.28 -11.38 -13.96
CA PRO A 298 27.52 -10.67 -14.24
C PRO A 298 28.74 -11.42 -13.68
N MET A 299 29.86 -11.36 -14.39
CA MET A 299 31.15 -11.75 -13.80
C MET A 299 31.54 -10.77 -12.69
N ASN A 300 32.24 -11.24 -11.66
CA ASN A 300 32.61 -10.45 -10.48
C ASN A 300 31.39 -9.81 -9.77
N ASN A 301 30.28 -10.55 -9.70
CA ASN A 301 29.06 -10.13 -9.00
C ASN A 301 29.20 -10.27 -7.47
N GLU A 302 28.19 -9.76 -6.74
CA GLU A 302 28.11 -9.84 -5.28
C GLU A 302 27.08 -10.89 -4.78
N LEU A 303 26.61 -11.81 -5.65
CA LEU A 303 25.58 -12.77 -5.30
C LEU A 303 26.01 -13.66 -4.14
N ARG A 304 25.05 -13.91 -3.25
CA ARG A 304 25.16 -14.82 -2.11
C ARG A 304 23.96 -15.76 -2.07
N LYS A 305 22.81 -15.36 -2.60
CA LYS A 305 21.64 -16.23 -2.65
C LYS A 305 21.06 -16.25 -4.06
N LEU A 306 20.91 -17.45 -4.60
CA LEU A 306 20.28 -17.69 -5.90
C LEU A 306 19.28 -18.83 -5.79
N ASP A 307 17.99 -18.54 -5.98
CA ASP A 307 16.99 -19.56 -6.27
C ASP A 307 16.62 -19.50 -7.75
N CYS A 308 16.92 -20.57 -8.47
CA CYS A 308 16.55 -20.78 -9.88
C CYS A 308 15.86 -22.13 -10.09
N ARG A 309 15.33 -22.76 -9.03
CA ARG A 309 14.60 -24.03 -9.14
C ARG A 309 13.35 -23.88 -10.01
N TYR A 310 12.88 -25.01 -10.54
CA TYR A 310 11.65 -25.07 -11.36
C TYR A 310 11.70 -24.12 -12.56
N ASN A 311 12.77 -24.21 -13.34
CA ASN A 311 12.95 -23.51 -14.60
C ASN A 311 13.20 -24.52 -15.74
N LYS A 312 13.73 -24.05 -16.87
CA LYS A 312 14.07 -24.86 -18.06
C LYS A 312 15.56 -24.75 -18.40
N LEU A 313 16.41 -24.53 -17.39
CA LEU A 313 17.85 -24.40 -17.56
C LEU A 313 18.45 -25.78 -17.89
N ASP A 314 19.18 -25.86 -18.99
CA ASP A 314 19.93 -27.06 -19.35
C ASP A 314 21.26 -27.13 -18.58
N LYS A 315 22.02 -28.21 -18.85
CA LYS A 315 23.28 -28.48 -18.17
C LYS A 315 24.30 -27.36 -18.40
N ASP A 316 24.38 -26.85 -19.63
CA ASP A 316 25.40 -25.89 -20.01
C ASP A 316 25.08 -24.52 -19.41
N GLN A 317 23.79 -24.14 -19.38
CA GLN A 317 23.35 -22.93 -18.70
C GLN A 317 23.60 -22.97 -17.19
N LEU A 318 23.33 -24.10 -16.52
CA LEU A 318 23.65 -24.26 -15.10
C LEU A 318 25.15 -24.18 -14.82
N ASN A 319 25.98 -24.84 -15.63
CA ASN A 319 27.44 -24.77 -15.49
C ASN A 319 27.96 -23.35 -15.71
N ASN A 320 27.40 -22.61 -16.67
CA ASN A 320 27.73 -21.19 -16.90
C ASN A 320 27.41 -20.35 -15.66
N ILE A 321 26.22 -20.53 -15.07
CA ILE A 321 25.85 -19.89 -13.80
C ILE A 321 26.89 -20.23 -12.72
N PHE A 322 27.20 -21.51 -12.50
CA PHE A 322 28.14 -21.91 -11.43
C PHE A 322 29.52 -21.27 -11.60
N ASN A 323 30.01 -21.14 -12.83
CA ASN A 323 31.29 -20.48 -13.12
C ASN A 323 31.28 -18.99 -12.77
N THR A 324 30.16 -18.31 -12.99
CA THR A 324 30.01 -16.86 -12.70
C THR A 324 29.90 -16.53 -11.21
N LEU A 325 29.48 -17.48 -10.38
CA LEU A 325 29.31 -17.25 -8.94
C LEU A 325 30.65 -16.91 -8.26
N PRO A 326 30.65 -16.04 -7.23
CA PRO A 326 31.85 -15.67 -6.48
C PRO A 326 32.59 -16.87 -5.89
N ASP A 327 33.92 -16.87 -5.99
CA ASP A 327 34.78 -17.77 -5.22
C ASP A 327 34.96 -17.20 -3.82
N ILE A 328 34.42 -17.91 -2.82
CA ILE A 328 34.48 -17.48 -1.41
C ILE A 328 35.43 -18.32 -0.56
N THR A 329 36.31 -19.15 -1.15
CA THR A 329 37.33 -19.97 -0.45
C THR A 329 38.12 -19.22 0.62
N GLY A 330 38.45 -17.95 0.38
CA GLY A 330 39.19 -17.09 1.32
C GLY A 330 38.33 -16.47 2.43
N TYR A 331 37.03 -16.73 2.48
CA TYR A 331 36.09 -16.02 3.35
C TYR A 331 35.11 -16.94 4.11
N PRO A 332 35.58 -17.69 5.12
CA PRO A 332 34.77 -18.64 5.89
C PRO A 332 33.50 -18.06 6.52
N ALA A 333 33.51 -16.77 6.89
CA ALA A 333 32.35 -16.07 7.44
C ALA A 333 31.14 -15.96 6.48
N TYR A 334 31.34 -16.28 5.18
CA TYR A 334 30.30 -16.28 4.16
C TYR A 334 29.78 -17.67 3.79
N TYR A 335 30.34 -18.76 4.33
CA TYR A 335 29.98 -20.14 3.92
C TYR A 335 28.50 -20.46 4.14
N ASP A 336 27.92 -20.01 5.26
CA ASP A 336 26.49 -20.20 5.55
C ASP A 336 25.56 -19.20 4.85
N LYS A 337 26.15 -18.16 4.22
CA LYS A 337 25.41 -17.09 3.55
C LYS A 337 25.29 -17.34 2.05
N CYS A 338 26.22 -18.12 1.46
CA CYS A 338 26.28 -18.41 0.04
C CYS A 338 25.55 -19.71 -0.31
N VAL A 339 24.35 -19.59 -0.85
CA VAL A 339 23.43 -20.69 -1.10
C VAL A 339 22.86 -20.60 -2.51
N ILE A 340 22.87 -21.73 -3.21
CA ILE A 340 22.18 -21.90 -4.48
C ILE A 340 21.14 -23.02 -4.40
N MET A 341 19.96 -22.75 -4.94
CA MET A 341 18.87 -23.70 -5.11
C MET A 341 18.59 -23.78 -6.62
N TYR A 342 18.96 -24.89 -7.27
CA TYR A 342 18.86 -25.01 -8.73
C TYR A 342 18.21 -26.32 -9.20
N LYS A 343 17.86 -27.22 -8.28
CA LYS A 343 17.19 -28.49 -8.59
C LYS A 343 15.84 -28.26 -9.32
N ASN A 344 15.28 -29.32 -9.91
CA ASN A 344 14.09 -29.25 -10.76
C ASN A 344 14.28 -28.41 -12.05
N ASN A 345 15.52 -28.38 -12.56
CA ASN A 345 15.85 -27.95 -13.91
C ASN A 345 16.24 -29.18 -14.75
N PRO A 346 16.00 -29.19 -16.08
CA PRO A 346 16.41 -30.30 -16.96
C PRO A 346 17.90 -30.65 -16.86
N GLY A 347 18.77 -29.65 -16.73
CA GLY A 347 20.21 -29.84 -16.61
C GLY A 347 20.71 -30.31 -15.23
N ALA A 348 19.84 -30.39 -14.22
CA ALA A 348 20.27 -30.51 -12.84
C ALA A 348 20.93 -31.87 -12.51
N ALA A 349 20.62 -32.93 -13.25
CA ALA A 349 21.21 -34.26 -13.05
C ALA A 349 22.64 -34.37 -13.60
N ASP A 350 22.96 -33.61 -14.65
CA ASP A 350 24.21 -33.75 -15.40
C ASP A 350 25.18 -32.57 -15.19
N CYS A 351 24.77 -31.55 -14.43
CA CYS A 351 25.60 -30.37 -14.17
C CYS A 351 26.82 -30.70 -13.29
N ASN A 352 27.85 -29.86 -13.38
CA ASN A 352 29.10 -30.04 -12.65
C ASN A 352 29.06 -29.32 -11.29
N GLU A 353 28.49 -29.99 -10.28
CA GLU A 353 28.44 -29.46 -8.91
C GLU A 353 29.81 -29.23 -8.27
N THR A 354 30.88 -29.85 -8.78
CA THR A 354 32.24 -29.64 -8.25
C THR A 354 32.67 -28.17 -8.40
N ILE A 355 32.13 -27.43 -9.37
CA ILE A 355 32.35 -25.98 -9.50
C ILE A 355 31.85 -25.24 -8.25
N LEU A 356 30.66 -25.58 -7.76
CA LEU A 356 30.07 -24.97 -6.56
C LEU A 356 30.84 -25.36 -5.30
N GLN A 357 31.22 -26.63 -5.19
CA GLN A 357 32.02 -27.14 -4.07
C GLN A 357 33.37 -26.43 -3.96
N ASN A 358 34.08 -26.27 -5.09
CA ASN A 358 35.37 -25.58 -5.14
C ASN A 358 35.25 -24.10 -4.77
N LYS A 359 34.09 -23.47 -5.03
CA LYS A 359 33.80 -22.08 -4.65
C LYS A 359 33.15 -21.96 -3.27
N HIS A 360 32.99 -23.05 -2.50
CA HIS A 360 32.30 -23.12 -1.21
C HIS A 360 30.83 -22.62 -1.20
N TRP A 361 30.11 -22.82 -2.31
CA TRP A 361 28.67 -22.58 -2.36
C TRP A 361 27.89 -23.78 -1.83
N ARG A 362 26.91 -23.54 -0.96
CA ARG A 362 26.01 -24.58 -0.46
C ARG A 362 24.88 -24.83 -1.45
N VAL A 363 24.60 -26.10 -1.73
CA VAL A 363 23.42 -26.52 -2.50
C VAL A 363 22.32 -26.92 -1.52
N ASN A 364 21.15 -26.29 -1.66
CA ASN A 364 19.95 -26.58 -0.85
C ASN A 364 18.79 -27.16 -1.68
#